data_AF-A0A6J4QNI9-F1
#
_entry.id   AF-A0A6J4QNI9-F1
#
_cell.length_a   1.000
_cell.length_b   1.000
_cell.length_c   1.000
_cell.angle_alpha   90.00
_cell.angle_beta   90.00
_cell.angle_gamma   90.00
#
_symmetry.space_group_name_H-M   'P 1'
#
loop_
_entity.id
_entity.type
_entity.pdbx_description
1 polymer ?
#
loop_
_entity_poly.entity_id
_entity_poly.type
_entity_poly.pdbx_seq_one_letter_code
_entity_poly.pdbx_strand_id
1 'polypeptide(L)'
;MLNELKIDELLGKVDSRYGLVLVAARRAREINEYAATLGLNDSLGIPGPQVHTRSQHPLSISFEELRANKLDVGFKRPPEEADEEELTDAAAAGDTFLDPPSGAGTAPGAASTDASGEDEGAA
;
A
#
# COMPACT_ATOMS: atom_id res chain seq x y z
N MET A 1 20.39 -15.86 -15.30
CA MET A 1 21.74 -16.19 -14.81
C MET A 1 21.92 -15.54 -13.46
N LEU A 2 21.87 -16.31 -12.37
CA LEU A 2 22.12 -15.78 -11.02
C LEU A 2 23.63 -15.62 -10.72
N ASN A 3 24.50 -16.26 -11.50
CA ASN A 3 25.95 -16.27 -11.28
C ASN A 3 26.65 -14.92 -11.55
N GLU A 4 25.97 -13.95 -12.18
CA GLU A 4 26.50 -12.60 -12.38
C GLU A 4 26.20 -11.65 -11.20
N LEU A 5 25.25 -11.99 -10.33
CA LEU A 5 24.96 -11.20 -9.15
C LEU A 5 25.81 -11.70 -7.99
N LYS A 6 26.96 -11.04 -7.80
CA LYS A 6 27.79 -11.25 -6.61
C LYS A 6 27.01 -10.80 -5.38
N ILE A 7 26.75 -11.74 -4.47
CA ILE A 7 25.95 -11.50 -3.26
C ILE A 7 26.55 -10.38 -2.40
N ASP A 8 27.88 -10.25 -2.38
CA ASP A 8 28.58 -9.23 -1.61
C ASP A 8 28.22 -7.81 -2.05
N GLU A 9 28.01 -7.59 -3.35
CA GLU A 9 27.60 -6.29 -3.91
C GLU A 9 26.17 -5.92 -3.47
N LEU A 10 25.31 -6.91 -3.25
CA LEU A 10 23.93 -6.71 -2.80
C LEU A 10 23.88 -6.47 -1.28
N LEU A 11 24.70 -7.20 -0.52
CA LEU A 11 24.77 -7.04 0.93
C LEU A 11 25.34 -5.68 1.34
N GLY A 12 26.16 -5.04 0.52
CA GLY A 12 26.62 -3.66 0.76
C GLY A 12 25.53 -2.59 0.61
N LYS A 13 24.33 -2.95 0.15
CA LYS A 13 23.22 -2.00 -0.11
C LYS A 13 22.10 -2.07 0.91
N VAL A 14 22.13 -3.05 1.80
CA VAL A 14 21.07 -3.29 2.77
C VAL A 14 21.69 -3.55 4.14
N ASP A 15 20.91 -3.29 5.19
CA ASP A 15 21.43 -3.35 6.56
C ASP A 15 21.70 -4.79 7.05
N SER A 16 21.01 -5.78 6.48
CA SER A 16 21.17 -7.18 6.89
C SER A 16 20.84 -8.18 5.79
N ARG A 17 21.32 -9.43 5.95
CA ARG A 17 21.00 -10.55 5.07
C ARG A 17 19.50 -10.84 4.99
N TYR A 18 18.80 -10.72 6.12
CA TYR A 18 17.35 -10.87 6.17
C TYR A 18 16.65 -9.71 5.46
N GLY A 19 17.20 -8.51 5.61
CA GLY A 19 16.73 -7.33 4.91
C GLY A 19 16.80 -7.49 3.39
N LEU A 20 17.88 -8.07 2.87
CA LEU A 20 18.02 -8.39 1.45
C LEU A 20 16.85 -9.25 0.95
N VAL A 21 16.53 -10.31 1.68
CA VAL A 21 15.45 -11.24 1.29
C VAL A 21 14.10 -10.52 1.31
N LEU A 22 13.84 -9.72 2.35
CA LEU A 22 12.58 -9.01 2.50
C LEU A 22 12.37 -8.00 1.36
N VAL A 23 13.36 -7.16 1.09
CA VAL A 23 13.33 -6.15 0.02
C VAL A 23 13.16 -6.82 -1.34
N ALA A 24 13.97 -7.84 -1.64
CA ALA A 24 13.92 -8.51 -2.93
C ALA A 24 12.58 -9.22 -3.14
N ALA A 25 12.03 -9.86 -2.11
CA ALA A 25 10.75 -10.54 -2.18
C ALA A 25 9.57 -9.57 -2.33
N ARG A 26 9.56 -8.47 -1.57
CA ARG A 26 8.54 -7.42 -1.68
C ARG A 26 8.53 -6.84 -3.09
N ARG A 27 9.69 -6.43 -3.58
CA ARG A 27 9.81 -5.85 -4.92
C ARG A 27 9.46 -6.84 -6.04
N ALA A 28 9.83 -8.11 -5.89
CA ALA A 28 9.45 -9.14 -6.85
C ALA A 28 7.93 -9.36 -6.93
N ARG A 29 7.20 -9.20 -5.82
CA ARG A 29 5.73 -9.24 -5.83
C ARG A 29 5.15 -8.08 -6.63
N GLU A 30 5.63 -6.86 -6.42
CA GLU A 30 5.20 -5.69 -7.20
C GLU A 30 5.42 -5.88 -8.71
N ILE A 31 6.60 -6.41 -9.09
CA ILE A 31 6.91 -6.69 -10.50
C ILE A 31 5.99 -7.77 -11.08
N ASN A 32 5.71 -8.83 -10.29
CA ASN A 32 4.81 -9.89 -10.72
C ASN A 32 3.36 -9.39 -10.87
N GLU A 33 2.92 -8.55 -9.94
CA GLU A 33 1.60 -7.93 -9.97
C GLU A 33 1.47 -7.00 -11.18
N TYR A 34 2.46 -6.14 -11.43
CA TYR A 34 2.53 -5.31 -12.62
C TYR A 34 2.41 -6.14 -13.93
N ALA A 35 3.15 -7.25 -14.02
CA ALA A 35 3.11 -8.12 -15.18
C ALA A 35 1.73 -8.76 -15.38
N ALA A 36 1.02 -9.10 -14.29
CA ALA A 36 -0.33 -9.63 -14.34
C ALA A 36 -1.37 -8.57 -14.73
N THR A 37 -1.24 -7.33 -14.26
CA THR A 37 -2.19 -6.24 -14.55
C THR A 37 -2.04 -5.67 -15.96
N LEU A 38 -0.85 -5.79 -16.58
CA LEU A 38 -0.59 -5.28 -17.93
C LEU A 38 -1.55 -5.88 -18.99
N GLY A 39 -2.05 -7.10 -18.78
CA GLY A 39 -3.03 -7.75 -19.66
C GLY A 39 -4.49 -7.42 -19.34
N LEU A 40 -4.77 -6.77 -18.20
CA LEU A 40 -6.12 -6.48 -17.71
C LEU A 40 -6.53 -5.02 -17.85
N ASN A 41 -5.66 -4.15 -18.38
CA ASN A 41 -5.86 -2.70 -18.53
C ASN A 41 -6.23 -2.00 -17.21
N ASP A 42 -5.91 -2.63 -16.08
CA ASP A 42 -6.24 -2.14 -14.76
C ASP A 42 -5.11 -1.24 -14.25
N SER A 43 -5.44 0.00 -13.90
CA SER A 43 -4.45 1.01 -13.52
C SER A 43 -4.25 1.00 -12.01
N LEU A 44 -3.67 -0.08 -11.48
CA LEU A 44 -3.31 -0.15 -10.04
C LEU A 44 -2.13 0.76 -9.67
N GLY A 45 -1.58 1.54 -10.61
CA GLY A 45 -0.46 2.45 -10.36
C GLY A 45 0.83 1.75 -9.92
N ILE A 46 0.94 0.43 -10.13
CA ILE A 46 2.08 -0.37 -9.69
C ILE A 46 3.29 -0.06 -10.58
N PRO A 47 4.45 0.30 -10.01
CA PRO A 47 5.63 0.62 -10.80
C PRO A 47 6.21 -0.65 -11.42
N GLY A 48 6.29 -0.66 -12.76
CA GLY A 48 6.93 -1.73 -13.52
C GLY A 48 8.44 -1.83 -13.31
N PRO A 49 9.12 -2.72 -14.05
CA PRO A 49 10.57 -2.86 -14.00
C PRO A 49 11.30 -1.54 -14.31
N GLN A 50 12.20 -1.13 -13.42
CA GLN A 50 12.96 0.13 -13.52
C GLN A 50 14.31 -0.02 -14.22
N VAL A 51 14.75 -1.26 -14.45
CA VAL A 51 16.01 -1.59 -15.12
C VAL A 51 15.72 -2.43 -16.35
N HIS A 52 16.46 -2.16 -17.44
CA HIS A 52 16.45 -3.01 -18.61
C HIS A 52 17.24 -4.29 -18.33
N THR A 53 16.51 -5.39 -18.24
CA THR A 53 17.03 -6.71 -17.91
C THR A 53 16.62 -7.72 -18.97
N ARG A 54 17.45 -8.75 -19.15
CA ARG A 54 17.15 -9.88 -20.04
C ARG A 54 16.29 -10.93 -19.33
N SER A 55 16.22 -10.92 -18.00
CA SER A 55 15.44 -11.87 -17.23
C SER A 55 13.97 -11.43 -17.17
N GLN A 56 13.06 -12.39 -17.27
CA GLN A 56 11.63 -12.17 -17.04
C GLN A 56 11.20 -12.58 -15.62
N HIS A 57 12.11 -13.18 -14.84
CA HIS A 57 11.80 -13.65 -13.49
C HIS A 57 11.83 -12.48 -12.49
N PRO A 58 10.72 -12.18 -11.79
CA PRO A 58 10.61 -11.00 -10.93
C PRO A 58 11.71 -10.88 -9.86
N LEU A 59 12.16 -12.00 -9.29
CA LEU A 59 13.27 -12.01 -8.33
C LEU A 59 14.62 -11.61 -8.95
N SER A 60 14.89 -12.03 -10.19
CA SER A 60 16.12 -11.59 -10.86
C SER A 60 16.09 -10.10 -11.14
N ILE A 61 14.93 -9.60 -11.59
CA ILE A 61 14.73 -8.16 -11.84
C ILE A 61 14.91 -7.36 -10.55
N SER A 62 14.33 -7.81 -9.43
CA SER A 62 14.43 -7.08 -8.16
C SER A 62 15.87 -7.00 -7.65
N PHE A 63 16.67 -8.05 -7.79
CA PHE A 63 18.09 -7.99 -7.44
C PHE A 63 18.91 -7.10 -8.39
N GLU A 64 18.58 -7.07 -9.68
CA GLU A 64 19.24 -6.18 -10.65
C GLU A 64 18.90 -4.69 -10.38
N GLU A 65 17.66 -4.38 -10.02
CA GLU A 65 17.23 -3.05 -9.60
C GLU A 65 17.93 -2.61 -8.31
N LEU A 66 18.05 -3.51 -7.33
CA LEU A 66 18.82 -3.26 -6.12
C LEU A 66 20.28 -2.96 -6.48
N ARG A 67 20.90 -3.78 -7.34
CA ARG A 67 22.27 -3.56 -7.83
C ARG A 67 22.45 -2.24 -8.60
N ALA A 68 21.41 -1.73 -9.25
CA ALA A 68 21.43 -0.44 -9.94
C ALA A 68 21.12 0.77 -9.04
N ASN A 69 20.92 0.58 -7.73
CA ASN A 69 20.49 1.63 -6.79
C ASN A 69 19.16 2.29 -7.22
N LYS A 70 18.22 1.48 -7.72
CA LYS A 70 16.87 1.94 -8.11
C LYS A 70 15.81 1.68 -7.04
N LEU A 71 16.19 1.02 -5.96
CA LEU A 71 15.31 0.76 -4.82
C LEU A 71 15.77 1.59 -3.64
N ASP A 72 14.83 2.31 -3.04
CA ASP A 72 15.05 2.92 -1.73
C ASP A 72 14.79 1.86 -0.65
N VAL A 73 15.79 1.63 0.19
CA VAL A 73 15.81 0.55 1.17
C VAL A 73 16.00 1.14 2.54
N GLY A 74 14.91 1.21 3.30
CA GLY A 74 14.92 1.64 4.69
C GLY A 74 14.00 0.77 5.52
N PHE A 75 14.50 0.24 6.64
CA PHE A 75 13.64 -0.35 7.66
C PHE A 75 13.09 0.76 8.53
N LYS A 76 11.76 0.83 8.67
CA LYS A 76 11.15 1.69 9.69
C LYS A 76 11.64 1.18 11.04
N ARG A 77 12.36 2.01 11.79
CA ARG A 77 12.75 1.67 13.16
C ARG A 77 11.48 1.37 13.97
N PRO A 78 11.50 0.36 14.85
CA PRO A 78 10.39 0.10 15.74
C PRO A 78 10.10 1.37 16.58
N PRO A 79 8.83 1.62 16.92
CA PRO A 79 8.37 2.88 17.52
C PRO A 79 8.92 3.16 18.93
N GLU A 80 9.76 2.31 19.50
CA GLU A 80 10.42 2.58 20.79
C GLU A 80 11.48 3.69 20.70
N GLU A 81 11.92 4.07 19.49
CA GLU A 81 12.81 5.21 19.24
C GLU A 81 12.17 6.27 18.31
N ALA A 82 10.86 6.17 18.04
CA ALA A 82 10.16 7.26 17.37
C ALA A 82 9.96 8.37 18.41
N ASP A 83 10.68 9.49 18.22
CA ASP A 83 10.65 10.65 19.10
C ASP A 83 9.21 10.96 19.53
N GLU A 84 9.02 11.12 20.86
CA GLU A 84 7.74 11.37 21.52
C GLU A 84 6.96 12.57 20.93
N GLU A 85 7.60 13.38 20.09
CA GLU A 85 7.07 14.58 19.44
C GLU A 85 6.00 14.28 18.37
N GLU A 86 6.11 13.20 17.57
CA GLU A 86 5.14 12.94 16.47
C GLU A 86 3.76 12.46 16.98
N LEU A 87 3.70 11.92 18.21
CA LEU A 87 2.46 11.48 18.85
C LEU A 87 1.64 12.65 19.44
N THR A 88 2.26 13.82 19.65
CA THR A 88 1.60 14.99 20.26
C THR A 88 0.71 15.75 19.26
N ASP A 89 1.10 15.82 17.98
CA ASP A 89 0.33 16.52 16.94
C ASP A 89 -0.97 15.78 16.56
N ALA A 90 -0.97 14.45 16.62
CA ALA A 90 -2.17 13.65 16.32
C ALA A 90 -3.22 13.69 17.44
N ALA A 91 -2.80 13.90 18.69
CA ALA A 91 -3.71 13.94 19.84
C ALA A 91 -4.38 15.31 20.04
N ALA A 92 -3.76 16.40 19.56
CA ALA A 92 -4.28 17.76 19.75
C ALA A 92 -5.46 18.14 18.83
N ALA A 93 -5.70 17.39 17.74
CA ALA A 93 -6.74 17.70 16.75
C ALA A 93 -8.10 17.00 16.99
N GLY A 94 -8.27 16.29 18.11
CA GLY A 94 -9.33 15.28 18.26
C GLY A 94 -10.63 15.67 19.00
N ASP A 95 -10.78 16.86 19.60
CA ASP A 95 -11.91 17.16 20.50
C ASP A 95 -12.91 18.22 20.01
N THR A 96 -13.11 18.34 18.69
CA THR A 96 -14.19 19.17 18.12
C THR A 96 -15.50 18.41 17.89
N PHE A 97 -15.57 17.13 18.28
CA PHE A 97 -16.78 16.31 18.07
C PHE A 97 -17.83 16.50 19.19
N LEU A 98 -17.43 17.03 20.36
CA LEU A 98 -18.32 17.17 21.53
C LEU A 98 -18.97 18.53 21.71
N ASP A 99 -18.80 19.49 20.79
CA ASP A 99 -19.54 20.77 20.83
C ASP A 99 -20.89 20.61 20.11
N PRO A 100 -22.02 20.40 20.81
CA PRO A 100 -23.33 20.43 20.18
C PRO A 100 -23.64 21.87 19.73
N PRO A 101 -24.18 22.08 18.51
CA PRO A 101 -24.58 23.41 18.09
C PRO A 101 -25.67 23.93 19.04
N SER A 102 -25.36 25.03 19.73
CA SER A 102 -26.32 25.81 20.51
C SER A 102 -27.50 26.17 19.60
N GLY A 103 -28.69 25.75 20.01
CA GLY A 103 -29.85 25.64 19.14
C GLY A 103 -30.39 26.95 18.58
N ALA A 104 -30.83 26.87 17.33
CA ALA A 104 -32.02 27.57 16.84
C ALA A 104 -32.62 26.69 15.72
N GLY A 105 -33.80 26.12 15.99
CA GLY A 105 -34.41 25.09 15.15
C GLY A 105 -34.94 25.59 13.81
N THR A 106 -35.00 24.67 12.85
CA THR A 106 -36.20 24.48 12.02
C THR A 106 -36.21 23.04 11.49
N ALA A 107 -37.29 22.31 11.77
CA ALA A 107 -37.54 20.99 11.20
C ALA A 107 -38.14 21.13 9.80
N PRO A 108 -37.98 20.11 8.94
CA PRO A 108 -39.18 19.57 8.34
C PRO A 108 -39.22 18.03 8.30
N GLY A 109 -40.36 17.50 8.74
CA GLY A 109 -41.12 16.52 7.96
C GLY A 109 -40.61 15.09 7.89
N ALA A 110 -40.93 14.31 8.92
CA ALA A 110 -41.04 12.86 8.81
C ALA A 110 -42.23 12.48 7.91
N ALA A 111 -42.01 11.62 6.93
CA ALA A 111 -43.04 10.80 6.30
C ALA A 111 -42.43 9.48 5.84
N SER A 112 -42.43 8.50 6.74
CA SER A 112 -42.37 7.08 6.39
C SER A 112 -43.76 6.64 5.95
N THR A 113 -43.89 6.11 4.74
CA THR A 113 -45.04 5.30 4.32
C THR A 113 -44.54 3.95 3.88
N ASP A 114 -44.67 3.02 4.80
CA ASP A 114 -44.78 1.58 4.59
C ASP A 114 -46.11 1.31 3.86
N ALA A 115 -46.08 0.48 2.81
CA ALA A 115 -47.27 0.01 2.12
C ALA A 115 -46.98 -1.36 1.50
N SER A 116 -47.06 -2.38 2.35
CA SER A 116 -47.40 -3.75 1.96
C SER A 116 -48.83 -3.79 1.43
N GLY A 117 -48.98 -4.27 0.19
CA GLY A 117 -50.26 -4.57 -0.44
C GLY A 117 -50.13 -5.87 -1.21
N GLU A 118 -50.68 -6.93 -0.64
CA GLU A 118 -50.99 -8.20 -1.29
C GLU A 118 -52.05 -7.96 -2.37
N ASP A 119 -51.90 -8.53 -3.57
CA ASP A 119 -53.04 -8.95 -4.38
C ASP A 119 -52.65 -10.13 -5.30
N GLU A 120 -53.54 -11.12 -5.30
CA GLU A 120 -53.44 -12.41 -5.98
C GLU A 120 -53.77 -12.30 -7.47
N GLY A 121 -53.31 -13.28 -8.27
CA GLY A 121 -54.17 -13.87 -9.30
C GLY A 121 -53.80 -13.70 -10.78
N ALA A 122 -53.43 -14.84 -11.36
CA ALA A 122 -53.81 -15.33 -12.70
C ALA A 122 -53.26 -14.62 -13.96
N ALA A 123 -52.29 -15.25 -14.63
CA ALA A 123 -52.50 -16.17 -15.76
C ALA A 123 -51.15 -16.67 -16.32
#